data_AF-A0A7C6B4X0-F1
#
_entry.id   AF-A0A7C6B4X0-F1
#
_cell.length_a   1.000
_cell.length_b   1.000
_cell.length_c   1.000
_cell.angle_alpha   90.00
_cell.angle_beta   90.00
_cell.angle_gamma   90.00
#
_symmetry.space_group_name_H-M   'P 1'
#
loop_
_entity.id
_entity.type
_entity.pdbx_description
1 polymer ?
#
loop_
_entity_poly.entity_id
_entity_poly.type
_entity_poly.pdbx_seq_one_letter_code
_entity_poly.pdbx_strand_id
1 'polypeptide(L)'
;QFRIEIKGLAEPKSEEAARICEEDLNEVIATFVQDKTVVERGLFDEELVPEELTQVRMGKIIKEKYPELDEGDQEAVRQHAIAALNLTQKAKEAILSGNDPEKPGNTALIDGVRKFAMDVRELDIDLIDRINPFSEAYAILAKTMSEDSLKQVAAVISAKKTKLTLEEARDLAKRALKFKKERGRLPSITAADPWEKKMAEGVAFLQRMKAEAANG
;
A
#
# COMPACT_ATOMS: atom_id res chain seq x y z
N GLN A 1 -1.54 30.35 10.58
CA GLN A 1 -1.08 28.95 10.54
C GLN A 1 -2.30 28.07 10.52
N PHE A 2 -2.49 27.27 9.48
CA PHE A 2 -3.53 26.23 9.48
C PHE A 2 -3.00 25.06 10.32
N ARG A 3 -3.67 24.79 11.44
CA ARG A 3 -3.40 23.62 12.29
C ARG A 3 -4.45 22.58 11.89
N ILE A 4 -4.01 21.50 11.24
CA ILE A 4 -4.89 20.37 10.94
C ILE A 4 -4.96 19.57 12.22
N GLU A 5 -6.09 19.65 12.92
CA GLU A 5 -6.33 18.87 14.13
C GLU A 5 -6.86 17.50 13.71
N ILE A 6 -6.06 16.45 13.95
CA ILE A 6 -6.46 15.06 13.75
C ILE A 6 -7.02 14.58 15.08
N LYS A 7 -8.29 14.16 15.09
CA LYS A 7 -8.91 13.62 16.29
C LYS A 7 -8.33 12.24 16.60
N GLY A 8 -8.13 11.95 17.88
CA GLY A 8 -7.63 10.66 18.36
C GLY A 8 -6.11 10.46 18.23
N LEU A 9 -5.38 11.46 17.73
CA LEU A 9 -3.92 11.39 17.63
C LEU A 9 -3.30 11.30 19.03
N ALA A 10 -2.59 10.20 19.29
CA ALA A 10 -1.91 9.97 20.56
C ALA A 10 -0.74 10.94 20.72
N GLU A 11 -0.73 11.68 21.83
CA GLU A 11 0.35 12.59 22.16
C GLU A 11 1.58 11.82 22.69
N PRO A 12 2.79 12.13 22.20
CA PRO A 12 4.02 11.55 22.75
C PRO A 12 4.21 12.01 24.20
N LYS A 13 4.56 11.08 25.09
CA LYS A 13 4.72 11.32 26.53
C LYS A 13 6.18 11.57 26.91
N SER A 14 7.13 10.91 26.25
CA SER A 14 8.55 11.17 26.44
C SER A 14 9.07 12.31 25.55
N GLU A 15 10.13 12.98 26.03
CA GLU A 15 10.87 13.96 25.23
C GLU A 15 11.45 13.33 23.96
N GLU A 16 11.87 12.06 24.03
CA GLU A 16 12.41 11.33 22.89
C GLU A 16 11.33 11.09 21.82
N ALA A 17 10.14 10.65 22.21
CA ALA A 17 9.03 10.46 21.27
C ALA A 17 8.57 11.79 20.65
N ALA A 18 8.56 12.88 21.43
CA ALA A 18 8.26 14.21 20.91
C ALA A 18 9.30 14.66 19.88
N ARG A 19 10.60 14.50 20.18
CA ARG A 19 11.69 14.79 19.23
C ARG A 19 11.56 13.96 17.96
N ILE A 20 11.23 12.67 18.06
CA ILE A 20 11.05 11.81 16.90
C ILE A 20 9.88 12.28 16.03
N CYS A 21 8.76 12.66 16.64
CA CYS A 21 7.60 13.20 15.92
C CYS A 21 7.92 14.52 15.19
N GLU A 22 8.81 15.35 15.71
CA GLU A 22 9.15 16.67 15.15
C GLU A 22 10.31 16.62 14.14
N GLU A 23 11.37 15.87 14.44
CA GLU A 23 12.65 15.92 13.74
C GLU A 23 12.91 14.66 12.90
N ASP A 24 12.60 13.48 13.45
CA ASP A 24 13.01 12.19 12.87
C ASP A 24 11.88 11.48 12.08
N LEU A 25 10.68 12.05 12.05
CA LEU A 25 9.50 11.45 11.43
C LEU A 25 9.71 11.11 9.96
N ASN A 26 10.49 11.93 9.26
CA ASN A 26 10.86 11.70 7.87
C ASN A 26 11.69 10.43 7.68
N GLU A 27 12.52 10.04 8.64
CA GLU A 27 13.30 8.81 8.57
C GLU A 27 12.43 7.57 8.74
N VAL A 28 11.42 7.65 9.62
CA VAL A 28 10.42 6.58 9.80
C VAL A 28 9.65 6.39 8.51
N ILE A 29 9.15 7.49 7.93
CA ILE A 29 8.44 7.46 6.65
C ILE A 29 9.35 6.93 5.54
N ALA A 30 10.60 7.36 5.47
CA ALA A 30 11.58 6.89 4.49
C ALA A 30 11.79 5.37 4.60
N THR A 31 11.96 4.87 5.82
CA THR A 31 12.11 3.42 6.07
C THR A 31 10.87 2.65 5.61
N PHE A 32 9.68 3.19 5.91
CA PHE A 32 8.41 2.59 5.50
C PHE A 32 8.23 2.52 3.98
N VAL A 33 8.52 3.61 3.25
CA VAL A 33 8.40 3.62 1.78
C VAL A 33 9.51 2.86 1.07
N GLN A 34 10.61 2.53 1.76
CA GLN A 34 11.68 1.67 1.25
C GLN A 34 11.47 0.19 1.57
N ASP A 35 10.58 -0.15 2.51
CA ASP A 35 10.27 -1.55 2.81
C ASP A 35 9.61 -2.21 1.59
N LYS A 36 10.32 -3.18 1.00
CA LYS A 36 9.89 -3.89 -0.20
C LYS A 36 8.53 -4.55 -0.02
N THR A 37 8.23 -5.09 1.16
CA THR A 37 6.94 -5.75 1.41
C THR A 37 5.81 -4.73 1.46
N VAL A 38 6.05 -3.59 2.12
CA VAL A 38 5.10 -2.48 2.20
C VAL A 38 4.78 -1.96 0.80
N VAL A 39 5.80 -1.71 -0.03
CA VAL A 39 5.63 -1.22 -1.41
C VAL A 39 4.95 -2.26 -2.30
N GLU A 40 5.41 -3.51 -2.30
CA GLU A 40 4.84 -4.57 -3.14
C GLU A 40 3.35 -4.79 -2.83
N ARG A 41 3.00 -4.86 -1.54
CA ARG A 41 1.61 -5.07 -1.12
C ARG A 41 0.77 -3.81 -1.31
N GLY A 42 1.29 -2.65 -0.92
CA GLY A 42 0.59 -1.38 -1.06
C GLY A 42 0.21 -1.05 -2.50
N LEU A 43 1.04 -1.43 -3.47
CA LEU A 43 0.78 -1.16 -4.89
C LEU A 43 -0.04 -2.23 -5.60
N PHE A 44 0.12 -3.51 -5.26
CA PHE A 44 -0.35 -4.61 -6.12
C PHE A 44 -1.25 -5.63 -5.41
N ASP A 45 -1.44 -5.55 -4.09
CA ASP A 45 -2.32 -6.47 -3.34
C ASP A 45 -3.74 -5.87 -3.25
N GLU A 46 -4.63 -6.25 -4.17
CA GLU A 46 -6.03 -5.81 -4.21
C GLU A 46 -6.84 -6.22 -2.97
N GLU A 47 -6.38 -7.23 -2.23
CA GLU A 47 -7.02 -7.75 -1.02
C GLU A 47 -6.34 -7.23 0.25
N LEU A 48 -5.46 -6.24 0.12
CA LEU A 48 -4.77 -5.64 1.25
C LEU A 48 -5.77 -4.94 2.17
N VAL A 49 -5.72 -5.31 3.45
CA VAL A 49 -6.31 -4.50 4.53
C VAL A 49 -5.29 -3.40 4.86
N PRO A 50 -5.62 -2.10 4.66
CA PRO A 50 -4.67 -0.99 4.85
C PRO A 50 -3.98 -0.98 6.22
N GLU A 51 -4.70 -1.38 7.27
CA GLU A 51 -4.23 -1.52 8.65
C GLU A 51 -3.05 -2.50 8.78
N GLU A 52 -2.92 -3.49 7.89
CA GLU A 52 -1.73 -4.35 7.87
C GLU A 52 -0.46 -3.57 7.50
N LEU A 53 -0.57 -2.49 6.73
CA LEU A 53 0.56 -1.59 6.47
C LEU A 53 0.65 -0.51 7.55
N THR A 54 -0.43 0.22 7.78
CA THR A 54 -0.43 1.43 8.62
C THR A 54 -0.27 1.13 10.11
N GLN A 55 -0.82 0.02 10.60
CA GLN A 55 -0.69 -0.40 12.00
C GLN A 55 0.44 -1.41 12.15
N VAL A 56 0.33 -2.55 11.48
CA VAL A 56 1.22 -3.69 11.74
C VAL A 56 2.63 -3.46 11.21
N ARG A 57 2.79 -3.09 9.93
CA ARG A 57 4.13 -2.89 9.35
C ARG A 57 4.80 -1.64 9.89
N MET A 58 4.09 -0.51 9.97
CA MET A 58 4.65 0.72 10.52
C MET A 58 5.04 0.54 12.00
N GLY A 59 4.18 -0.08 12.82
CA GLY A 59 4.48 -0.36 14.22
C GLY A 59 5.72 -1.26 14.38
N LYS A 60 5.88 -2.25 13.50
CA LYS A 60 7.09 -3.09 13.48
C LYS A 60 8.35 -2.28 13.18
N ILE A 61 8.31 -1.39 12.18
CA ILE A 61 9.45 -0.52 11.82
C ILE A 61 9.83 0.38 12.99
N ILE A 62 8.84 0.97 13.66
CA ILE A 62 9.07 1.85 14.81
C ILE A 62 9.69 1.07 15.97
N LYS A 63 9.18 -0.13 16.27
CA LYS A 63 9.73 -1.00 17.30
C LYS A 63 11.17 -1.44 17.02
N GLU A 64 11.52 -1.65 15.75
CA GLU A 64 12.88 -2.00 15.34
C GLU A 64 13.83 -0.78 15.40
N LYS A 65 13.34 0.41 15.09
CA LYS A 65 14.13 1.65 15.04
C LYS A 65 14.31 2.31 16.42
N TYR A 66 13.28 2.23 17.26
CA TYR A 66 13.21 2.85 18.59
C TYR A 66 12.75 1.84 19.65
N PRO A 67 13.51 0.75 19.88
CA PRO A 67 13.15 -0.29 20.85
C PRO A 67 13.08 0.22 22.30
N GLU A 68 13.69 1.36 22.60
CA GLU A 68 13.73 2.01 23.91
C GLU A 68 12.44 2.75 24.28
N LEU A 69 11.60 3.10 23.31
CA LEU A 69 10.31 3.75 23.57
C LEU A 69 9.31 2.75 24.16
N ASP A 70 8.45 3.22 25.06
CA ASP A 70 7.33 2.41 25.53
C ASP A 70 6.23 2.29 24.46
N GLU A 71 5.31 1.34 24.65
CA GLU A 71 4.28 1.03 23.65
C GLU A 71 3.37 2.23 23.33
N GLY A 72 3.11 3.11 24.29
CA GLY A 72 2.29 4.31 24.07
C GLY A 72 2.99 5.33 23.19
N ASP A 73 4.29 5.51 23.41
CA ASP A 73 5.12 6.42 22.61
C ASP A 73 5.42 5.87 21.22
N GLN A 74 5.63 4.56 21.09
CA GLN A 74 5.71 3.91 19.78
C GLN A 74 4.43 4.13 18.97
N GLU A 75 3.26 4.02 19.61
CA GLU A 75 1.97 4.26 18.97
C GLU A 75 1.78 5.74 18.60
N ALA A 76 2.20 6.67 19.45
CA ALA A 76 2.18 8.10 19.12
C ALA A 76 3.00 8.39 17.86
N VAL A 77 4.25 7.91 17.79
CA VAL A 77 5.12 8.07 16.61
C VAL A 77 4.49 7.43 15.36
N ARG A 78 3.87 6.25 15.50
CA ARG A 78 3.20 5.55 14.39
C ARG A 78 2.09 6.38 13.79
N GLN A 79 1.20 6.87 14.63
CA GLN A 79 0.05 7.66 14.21
C GLN A 79 0.50 8.96 13.54
N HIS A 80 1.50 9.64 14.10
CA HIS A 80 2.09 10.84 13.49
C HIS A 80 2.71 10.55 12.12
N ALA A 81 3.43 9.43 11.98
CA ALA A 81 4.08 9.06 10.72
C ALA A 81 3.04 8.79 9.61
N ILE A 82 2.00 8.02 9.94
CA ILE A 82 0.93 7.68 8.98
C ILE A 82 0.07 8.88 8.64
N ALA A 83 -0.23 9.75 9.60
CA ALA A 83 -0.91 11.01 9.38
C ALA A 83 -0.12 11.92 8.44
N ALA A 84 1.16 12.14 8.71
CA ALA A 84 2.03 12.97 7.88
C ALA A 84 2.18 12.41 6.46
N LEU A 85 2.34 11.09 6.32
CA LEU A 85 2.42 10.42 5.02
C LEU A 85 1.14 10.60 4.21
N ASN A 86 -0.03 10.27 4.77
CA ASN A 86 -1.30 10.39 4.06
C ASN A 86 -1.63 11.84 3.69
N LEU A 87 -1.36 12.79 4.59
CA LEU A 87 -1.57 14.20 4.33
C LEU A 87 -0.68 14.70 3.16
N THR A 88 0.58 14.29 3.13
CA THR A 88 1.52 14.62 2.06
C THR A 88 1.09 14.02 0.72
N GLN A 89 0.56 12.79 0.72
CA GLN A 89 0.04 12.15 -0.49
C GLN A 89 -1.19 12.88 -1.02
N LYS A 90 -2.12 13.28 -0.15
CA LYS A 90 -3.31 14.05 -0.53
C LYS A 90 -2.99 15.46 -1.01
N ALA A 91 -2.03 16.12 -0.38
CA ALA A 91 -1.46 17.37 -0.85
C ALA A 91 -0.97 17.26 -2.30
N LYS A 92 -0.24 16.19 -2.60
CA LYS A 92 0.27 15.93 -3.95
C LYS A 92 -0.86 15.61 -4.94
N GLU A 93 -1.85 14.83 -4.54
CA GLU A 93 -3.05 14.56 -5.35
C GLU A 93 -3.75 15.87 -5.74
N ALA A 94 -4.00 16.76 -4.78
CA ALA A 94 -4.68 18.04 -5.04
C ALA A 94 -3.92 18.94 -6.03
N ILE A 95 -2.58 18.93 -5.96
CA ILE A 95 -1.73 19.64 -6.92
C ILE A 95 -1.80 18.99 -8.31
N LEU A 96 -1.74 17.65 -8.39
CA LEU A 96 -1.74 16.91 -9.66
C LEU A 96 -3.12 16.86 -10.34
N SER A 97 -4.20 16.91 -9.56
CA SER A 97 -5.59 16.96 -10.04
C SER A 97 -6.05 18.38 -10.39
N GLY A 98 -5.35 19.41 -9.87
CA GLY A 98 -5.57 20.82 -10.12
C GLY A 98 -5.10 21.33 -11.49
N ASN A 99 -5.27 20.57 -12.57
CA ASN A 99 -5.08 21.04 -13.96
C ASN A 99 -6.25 21.93 -14.44
N ASP A 100 -6.79 22.77 -13.56
CA ASP A 100 -7.77 23.81 -13.91
C ASP A 100 -7.01 25.15 -13.93
N PRO A 101 -6.77 25.77 -15.11
CA PRO A 101 -5.91 26.95 -15.27
C PRO A 101 -6.33 28.18 -14.45
N GLU A 102 -7.50 28.16 -13.82
CA GLU A 102 -8.09 29.32 -13.11
C GLU A 102 -7.90 29.31 -11.59
N LYS A 103 -7.32 28.27 -10.97
CA LYS A 103 -7.10 28.25 -9.52
C LYS A 103 -5.65 28.60 -9.16
N PRO A 104 -5.39 29.66 -8.36
CA PRO A 104 -4.05 29.96 -7.90
C PRO A 104 -3.53 28.79 -7.04
N GLY A 105 -2.38 28.22 -7.42
CA GLY A 105 -1.77 27.05 -6.78
C GLY A 105 -1.51 27.18 -5.27
N ASN A 106 -1.64 28.39 -4.71
CA ASN A 106 -1.50 28.65 -3.28
C ASN A 106 -2.67 28.15 -2.41
N THR A 107 -3.85 27.84 -2.98
CA THR A 107 -4.96 27.25 -2.22
C THR A 107 -5.22 25.79 -2.54
N ALA A 108 -4.66 25.23 -3.61
CA ALA A 108 -4.89 23.83 -4.01
C ALA A 108 -4.53 22.83 -2.89
N LEU A 109 -3.44 23.08 -2.17
CA LEU A 109 -3.06 22.31 -0.98
C LEU A 109 -4.14 22.38 0.11
N ILE A 110 -4.56 23.60 0.44
CA ILE A 110 -5.54 23.87 1.51
C ILE A 110 -6.92 23.33 1.13
N ASP A 111 -7.31 23.45 -0.13
CA ASP A 111 -8.57 22.99 -0.69
C ASP A 111 -8.62 21.47 -0.80
N GLY A 112 -7.49 20.82 -1.13
CA GLY A 112 -7.36 19.36 -1.12
C GLY A 112 -7.53 18.78 0.27
N VAL A 113 -6.84 19.34 1.26
CA VAL A 113 -6.96 18.95 2.67
C VAL A 113 -8.36 19.26 3.21
N ARG A 114 -8.93 20.42 2.87
CA ARG A 114 -10.29 20.82 3.27
C ARG A 114 -11.35 19.90 2.68
N LYS A 115 -11.26 19.56 1.39
CA LYS A 115 -12.21 18.64 0.74
C LYS A 115 -12.15 17.27 1.40
N PHE A 116 -10.94 16.77 1.68
CA PHE A 116 -10.76 15.52 2.42
C PHE A 116 -11.40 15.59 3.82
N ALA A 117 -11.17 16.67 4.58
CA ALA A 117 -11.78 16.89 5.90
C ALA A 117 -13.29 17.21 5.87
N MET A 118 -13.85 17.59 4.70
CA MET A 118 -15.28 17.86 4.53
C MET A 118 -16.05 16.64 4.03
N ASP A 119 -15.49 15.87 3.09
CA ASP A 119 -16.04 14.62 2.59
C ASP A 119 -16.03 13.54 3.68
N VAL A 120 -15.04 13.61 4.57
CA VAL A 120 -14.91 12.78 5.77
C VAL A 120 -15.09 13.72 6.97
N ARG A 121 -16.34 13.85 7.44
CA ARG A 121 -16.84 14.92 8.33
C ARG A 121 -16.05 15.21 9.62
N GLU A 122 -15.01 14.45 9.95
CA GLU A 122 -13.96 14.74 10.93
C GLU A 122 -12.77 13.82 10.61
N LEU A 123 -11.54 14.36 10.53
CA LEU A 123 -10.35 13.55 10.28
C LEU A 123 -9.92 12.84 11.56
N ASP A 124 -10.21 11.55 11.65
CA ASP A 124 -9.86 10.66 12.75
C ASP A 124 -8.66 9.78 12.37
N ILE A 125 -7.77 9.49 13.31
CA ILE A 125 -6.65 8.58 13.09
C ILE A 125 -7.10 7.18 12.63
N ASP A 126 -8.25 6.69 13.14
CA ASP A 126 -8.82 5.41 12.72
C ASP A 126 -9.22 5.41 11.24
N LEU A 127 -9.62 6.57 10.73
CA LEU A 127 -9.97 6.75 9.31
C LEU A 127 -8.71 6.85 8.45
N ILE A 128 -7.64 7.46 8.95
CA ILE A 128 -6.35 7.54 8.24
C ILE A 128 -5.72 6.14 8.12
N ASP A 129 -5.81 5.31 9.16
CA ASP A 129 -5.26 3.96 9.14
C ASP A 129 -5.91 3.05 8.08
N ARG A 130 -7.15 3.35 7.69
CA ARG A 130 -7.90 2.68 6.61
C ARG A 130 -7.53 3.14 5.21
N ILE A 131 -6.62 4.10 5.07
CA ILE A 131 -6.19 4.60 3.77
C ILE A 131 -4.88 3.91 3.40
N ASN A 132 -4.88 3.23 2.24
CA ASN A 132 -3.65 2.69 1.68
C ASN A 132 -2.74 3.85 1.23
N PRO A 133 -1.56 4.04 1.82
CA PRO A 133 -0.68 5.17 1.50
C PRO A 133 -0.07 5.13 0.08
N PHE A 134 -0.22 4.00 -0.63
CA PHE A 134 0.33 3.77 -1.97
C PHE A 134 -0.70 3.82 -3.11
N SER A 135 -1.99 4.06 -2.82
CA SER A 135 -3.04 4.11 -3.85
C SER A 135 -2.72 5.09 -4.98
N GLU A 136 -2.19 6.27 -4.63
CA GLU A 136 -1.79 7.30 -5.60
C GLU A 136 -0.58 6.89 -6.43
N ALA A 137 0.38 6.21 -5.81
CA ALA A 137 1.57 5.72 -6.51
C ALA A 137 1.18 4.69 -7.58
N TYR A 138 0.18 3.83 -7.31
CA TYR A 138 -0.38 2.94 -8.31
C TYR A 138 -1.02 3.72 -9.48
N ALA A 139 -1.82 4.75 -9.20
CA ALA A 139 -2.47 5.55 -10.25
C ALA A 139 -1.45 6.26 -11.18
N ILE A 140 -0.28 6.65 -10.64
CA ILE A 140 0.82 7.21 -11.44
C ILE A 140 1.51 6.13 -12.27
N LEU A 141 1.79 4.96 -11.68
CA LEU A 141 2.37 3.81 -12.41
C LEU A 141 1.46 3.34 -13.53
N ALA A 142 0.15 3.30 -13.29
CA ALA A 142 -0.86 2.92 -14.28
C ALA A 142 -0.92 3.86 -15.49
N LYS A 143 -0.54 5.13 -15.32
CA LYS A 143 -0.46 6.11 -16.42
C LYS A 143 0.83 6.01 -17.22
N THR A 144 1.89 5.44 -16.65
CA THR A 144 3.23 5.41 -17.25
C THR A 144 3.62 4.03 -17.78
N MET A 145 3.03 2.96 -17.25
CA MET A 145 3.29 1.58 -17.66
C MET A 145 2.17 1.01 -18.54
N SER A 146 2.49 0.00 -19.36
CA SER A 146 1.48 -0.73 -20.12
C SER A 146 0.68 -1.69 -19.23
N GLU A 147 -0.57 -1.94 -19.59
CA GLU A 147 -1.48 -2.85 -18.89
C GLU A 147 -0.86 -4.26 -18.72
N ASP A 148 -0.21 -4.78 -19.76
CA ASP A 148 0.46 -6.09 -19.70
C ASP A 148 1.60 -6.11 -18.66
N SER A 149 2.35 -5.02 -18.51
CA SER A 149 3.44 -4.94 -17.52
C SER A 149 2.88 -4.93 -16.09
N LEU A 150 1.81 -4.17 -15.85
CA LEU A 150 1.14 -4.13 -14.54
C LEU A 150 0.56 -5.49 -14.17
N LYS A 151 -0.09 -6.17 -15.11
CA LYS A 151 -0.63 -7.53 -14.91
C LYS A 151 0.46 -8.54 -14.57
N GLN A 152 1.62 -8.46 -15.21
CA GLN A 152 2.74 -9.36 -14.91
C GLN A 152 3.28 -9.14 -13.50
N VAL A 153 3.46 -7.88 -13.08
CA VAL A 153 3.93 -7.57 -11.71
C VAL A 153 2.89 -8.03 -10.69
N ALA A 154 1.60 -7.72 -10.89
CA ALA A 154 0.53 -8.19 -10.02
C ALA A 154 0.48 -9.72 -9.91
N ALA A 155 0.71 -10.44 -11.01
CA ALA A 155 0.75 -11.90 -10.99
C ALA A 155 1.89 -12.46 -10.16
N VAL A 156 3.08 -11.85 -10.24
CA VAL A 156 4.24 -12.27 -9.44
C VAL A 156 3.97 -12.01 -7.95
N ILE A 157 3.40 -10.86 -7.59
CA ILE A 157 3.10 -10.52 -6.19
C ILE A 157 2.02 -11.44 -5.62
N SER A 158 0.92 -11.65 -6.35
CA SER A 158 -0.16 -12.55 -5.94
C SER A 158 0.34 -13.99 -5.75
N ALA A 159 1.22 -14.48 -6.64
CA ALA A 159 1.84 -15.79 -6.49
C ALA A 159 2.76 -15.94 -5.26
N LYS A 160 3.30 -14.84 -4.69
CA LYS A 160 4.03 -14.89 -3.41
C LYS A 160 3.11 -15.11 -2.21
N LYS A 161 1.83 -14.71 -2.31
CA LYS A 161 0.82 -14.84 -1.24
C LYS A 161 0.32 -16.27 -1.10
N THR A 162 0.21 -16.98 -2.21
CA THR A 162 -0.45 -18.29 -2.24
C THR A 162 0.42 -19.34 -1.55
N LYS A 163 0.01 -19.78 -0.35
CA LYS A 163 0.48 -21.02 0.29
C LYS A 163 -0.11 -22.24 -0.42
N LEU A 164 0.13 -22.33 -1.73
CA LEU A 164 -0.37 -23.43 -2.53
C LEU A 164 0.56 -24.63 -2.37
N THR A 165 0.01 -25.82 -2.13
CA THR A 165 0.84 -27.03 -2.19
C THR A 165 1.21 -27.35 -3.63
N LEU A 166 2.34 -28.04 -3.84
CA LEU A 166 2.78 -28.46 -5.18
C LEU A 166 1.71 -29.30 -5.91
N GLU A 167 0.93 -30.07 -5.16
CA GLU A 167 -0.12 -30.93 -5.70
C GLU A 167 -1.33 -30.12 -6.17
N GLU A 168 -1.80 -29.15 -5.38
CA GLU A 168 -2.86 -28.21 -5.76
C GLU A 168 -2.45 -27.34 -6.96
N ALA A 169 -1.18 -26.89 -6.99
CA ALA A 169 -0.63 -26.11 -8.09
C ALA A 169 -0.68 -26.88 -9.42
N ARG A 170 -0.33 -28.17 -9.39
CA ARG A 170 -0.39 -29.04 -10.57
C ARG A 170 -1.81 -29.27 -11.05
N ASP A 171 -2.77 -29.45 -10.14
CA ASP A 171 -4.17 -29.62 -10.54
C ASP A 171 -4.71 -28.34 -11.19
N LEU A 172 -4.47 -27.18 -10.58
CA LEU A 172 -4.84 -25.87 -11.14
C LEU A 172 -4.17 -25.60 -12.49
N ALA A 173 -2.90 -25.96 -12.66
CA ALA A 173 -2.20 -25.81 -13.94
C ALA A 173 -2.75 -26.72 -15.05
N LYS A 174 -3.18 -27.95 -14.73
CA LYS A 174 -3.87 -28.82 -15.70
C LYS A 174 -5.20 -28.19 -16.15
N ARG A 175 -5.94 -27.60 -15.20
CA ARG A 175 -7.19 -26.90 -15.51
C ARG A 175 -6.95 -25.61 -16.29
N ALA A 176 -5.89 -24.85 -15.98
CA ALA A 176 -5.46 -23.69 -16.75
C ALA A 176 -5.12 -24.05 -18.21
N LEU A 177 -4.51 -25.22 -18.45
CA LEU A 177 -4.22 -25.71 -19.80
C LEU A 177 -5.49 -26.05 -20.58
N LYS A 178 -6.52 -26.58 -19.89
CA LYS A 178 -7.85 -26.79 -20.47
C LYS A 178 -8.53 -25.45 -20.79
N PHE A 179 -8.48 -24.48 -19.87
CA PHE A 179 -8.96 -23.12 -20.07
C PHE A 179 -8.32 -22.47 -21.31
N LYS A 180 -7.00 -22.61 -21.48
CA LYS A 180 -6.28 -22.12 -22.67
C LYS A 180 -6.79 -22.74 -23.97
N LYS A 181 -7.10 -24.04 -23.97
CA LYS A 181 -7.66 -24.73 -25.15
C LYS A 181 -9.06 -24.25 -25.49
N GLU A 182 -9.87 -23.94 -24.48
CA GLU A 182 -11.28 -23.53 -24.66
C GLU A 182 -11.44 -22.04 -24.97
N ARG A 183 -10.62 -21.18 -24.36
CA ARG A 183 -10.74 -19.71 -24.43
C ARG A 183 -9.65 -19.05 -25.28
N GLY A 184 -8.68 -19.81 -25.78
CA GLY A 184 -7.57 -19.31 -26.60
C GLY A 184 -6.53 -18.46 -25.86
N ARG A 185 -6.74 -18.18 -24.57
CA ARG A 185 -5.85 -17.37 -23.72
C ARG A 185 -5.58 -18.07 -22.39
N LEU A 186 -4.48 -17.70 -21.73
CA LEU A 186 -4.21 -18.15 -20.37
C LEU A 186 -5.20 -17.50 -19.38
N PRO A 187 -5.52 -18.17 -18.26
CA PRO A 187 -6.29 -17.56 -17.18
C PRO A 187 -5.55 -16.34 -16.62
N SER A 188 -6.28 -15.29 -16.27
CA SER A 188 -5.73 -14.06 -15.71
C SER A 188 -5.84 -14.02 -14.18
N ILE A 189 -4.80 -13.53 -13.51
CA ILE A 189 -4.80 -13.31 -12.06
C ILE A 189 -5.71 -12.14 -11.66
N THR A 190 -5.96 -11.22 -12.58
CA THR A 190 -6.85 -10.07 -12.41
C THR A 190 -8.27 -10.36 -12.92
N ALA A 191 -8.60 -11.62 -13.20
CA ALA A 191 -9.93 -11.98 -13.64
C ALA A 191 -10.94 -11.77 -12.50
N ALA A 192 -12.11 -11.20 -12.84
CA ALA A 192 -13.22 -11.08 -11.90
C ALA A 192 -13.78 -12.45 -11.47
N ASP A 193 -13.58 -13.49 -12.29
CA ASP A 193 -13.96 -14.86 -11.95
C ASP A 193 -12.97 -15.47 -10.94
N PRO A 194 -13.41 -15.83 -9.71
CA PRO A 194 -12.53 -16.41 -8.70
C PRO A 194 -11.89 -17.74 -9.14
N TRP A 195 -12.56 -18.47 -10.03
CA TRP A 195 -12.05 -19.74 -10.55
C TRP A 195 -10.91 -19.51 -11.56
N GLU A 196 -11.07 -18.56 -12.49
CA GLU A 196 -10.01 -18.11 -13.38
C GLU A 196 -8.79 -17.56 -12.60
N LYS A 197 -9.02 -16.72 -11.60
CA LYS A 197 -7.96 -16.17 -10.72
C LYS A 197 -7.14 -17.27 -10.05
N LYS A 198 -7.80 -18.27 -9.43
CA LYS A 198 -7.11 -19.42 -8.81
C LYS A 198 -6.29 -20.24 -9.81
N MET A 199 -6.80 -20.45 -11.02
CA MET A 199 -6.03 -21.16 -12.06
C MET A 199 -4.76 -20.39 -12.46
N ALA A 200 -4.84 -19.06 -12.55
CA ALA A 200 -3.69 -18.20 -12.83
C ALA A 200 -2.66 -18.22 -11.70
N GLU A 201 -3.09 -18.17 -10.44
CA GLU A 201 -2.24 -18.29 -9.25
C GLU A 201 -1.46 -19.61 -9.24
N GLY A 202 -2.13 -20.74 -9.53
CA GLY A 202 -1.46 -22.05 -9.59
C GLY A 202 -0.40 -22.16 -10.68
N VAL A 203 -0.64 -21.55 -11.85
CA VAL A 203 0.36 -21.50 -12.94
C VAL A 203 1.55 -20.63 -12.54
N ALA A 204 1.30 -19.45 -11.96
CA ALA A 204 2.35 -18.53 -11.52
C ALA A 204 3.23 -19.16 -10.42
N PHE A 205 2.62 -19.91 -9.50
CA PHE A 205 3.35 -20.66 -8.47
C PHE A 205 4.34 -21.68 -9.06
N LEU A 206 3.91 -22.48 -10.04
CA LEU A 206 4.79 -23.46 -10.69
C LEU A 206 5.92 -22.81 -11.51
N GLN A 207 5.63 -21.69 -12.18
CA GLN A 207 6.64 -20.92 -12.91
C GLN A 207 7.72 -20.39 -11.97
N ARG A 208 7.33 -19.87 -10.80
CA ARG A 208 8.25 -19.43 -9.76
C ARG A 208 9.10 -20.58 -9.23
N MET A 209 8.50 -21.70 -8.84
CA MET A 209 9.27 -22.86 -8.37
C MET A 209 10.32 -23.33 -9.39
N LYS A 210 9.97 -23.31 -10.68
CA LYS A 210 10.91 -23.64 -11.75
C LYS A 210 12.04 -22.60 -11.88
N ALA A 211 11.72 -21.31 -11.73
CA ALA A 211 12.72 -20.23 -11.78
C ALA A 211 13.66 -20.27 -10.57
N GLU A 212 13.14 -20.55 -9.37
CA GLU A 212 13.95 -20.72 -8.15
C GLU A 212 14.86 -21.95 -8.23
N ALA A 213 14.38 -23.06 -8.79
CA ALA A 213 15.19 -24.27 -9.02
C ALA A 213 16.25 -24.13 -10.14
N ALA A 214 16.15 -23.11 -10.99
CA ALA A 214 17.11 -22.84 -12.06
C ALA A 214 18.17 -21.80 -11.66
N ASN A 215 17.90 -21.02 -10.61
CA ASN A 215 18.78 -19.96 -10.11
C ASN A 215 19.52 -20.35 -8.80
N GLY A 216 19.38 -21.59 -8.35
CA GLY A 216 20.14 -22.19 -7.25
C GLY A 216 21.00 -23.34 -7.75
#